data_AF-A0A820FWK3-F1
#
_entry.id   AF-A0A820FWK3-F1
#
_cell.length_a   1.000
_cell.length_b   1.000
_cell.length_c   1.000
_cell.angle_alpha   90.00
_cell.angle_beta   90.00
_cell.angle_gamma   90.00
#
_symmetry.space_group_name_H-M   'P 1'
#
loop_
_entity.id
_entity.type
_entity.pdbx_description
1 polymer ?
#
loop_
_entity_poly.entity_id
_entity_poly.type
_entity_poly.pdbx_seq_one_letter_code
_entity_poly.pdbx_strand_id
1 'polypeptide(L)'
;MYVFVLTDGDTDNQVKIGDYCHEHGIKFVNANTKGLFGQIFCDFGQNFKVFDTNGEDPITEEIVDSISHDEIGVVSIATYTKHSFEDGSYVTLHGVKGMTEINDREFKITVL
;
A
#
# COMPACT_ATOMS: atom_id res chain seq x y z
N MET A 1 7.72 19.39 4.81
CA MET A 1 7.39 18.18 5.60
C MET A 1 8.60 17.85 6.44
N TYR A 2 8.47 17.82 7.76
CA TYR A 2 9.61 17.63 8.67
C TYR A 2 9.47 16.29 9.41
N VAL A 3 10.62 15.66 9.68
CA VAL A 3 10.74 14.43 10.46
C VAL A 3 11.69 14.72 11.61
N PHE A 4 11.29 14.38 12.83
CA PHE A 4 12.12 14.44 14.02
C PHE A 4 12.57 13.02 14.36
N VAL A 5 13.88 12.82 14.51
CA VAL A 5 14.45 11.53 14.89
C VAL A 5 15.13 11.66 16.24
N LEU A 6 14.66 10.89 17.22
CA LEU A 6 15.27 10.78 18.55
C LEU A 6 16.08 9.48 18.63
N THR A 7 17.32 9.58 19.09
CA THR A 7 18.20 8.43 19.27
C THR A 7 18.77 8.39 20.68
N ASP A 8 18.81 7.20 21.26
CA ASP A 8 19.32 6.91 22.61
C ASP A 8 18.75 7.80 23.73
N GLY A 9 17.53 8.31 23.54
CA GLY A 9 16.80 9.07 24.55
C GLY A 9 16.24 8.18 25.66
N ASP A 10 16.11 8.69 26.88
CA ASP A 10 15.33 8.02 27.93
C ASP A 10 13.82 8.02 27.62
N THR A 11 13.06 7.22 28.35
CA THR A 11 11.62 7.05 28.11
C THR A 11 10.85 8.36 28.30
N ASP A 12 11.22 9.18 29.28
CA ASP A 12 10.53 10.45 29.56
C ASP A 12 10.69 11.45 28.42
N ASN A 13 11.88 11.55 27.84
CA ASN A 13 12.12 12.37 26.65
C ASN A 13 11.43 11.80 25.42
N GLN A 14 11.39 10.48 25.25
CA GLN A 14 10.66 9.86 24.14
C GLN A 14 9.18 10.22 24.16
N VAL A 15 8.52 10.11 25.32
CA VAL A 15 7.10 10.44 25.48
C VAL A 15 6.89 11.93 25.26
N LYS A 16 7.63 12.79 25.99
CA LYS A 16 7.45 14.25 25.91
C LYS A 16 7.66 14.81 24.50
N ILE A 17 8.70 14.36 23.80
CA ILE A 17 9.01 14.83 22.44
C ILE A 17 8.05 14.20 21.43
N GLY A 18 7.71 12.91 21.61
CA GLY A 18 6.75 12.19 20.77
C GLY A 18 5.38 12.87 20.77
N ASP A 19 4.83 13.15 21.96
CA ASP A 19 3.54 13.82 22.13
C ASP A 19 3.54 15.19 21.46
N TYR A 20 4.58 16.00 21.71
CA TYR A 20 4.72 17.30 21.05
C TYR A 20 4.75 17.18 19.53
N CYS A 21 5.48 16.20 18.99
CA CYS A 21 5.54 15.97 17.55
C CYS A 21 4.18 15.57 16.98
N HIS A 22 3.47 14.65 17.63
CA HIS A 22 2.15 14.17 17.22
C HIS A 22 1.13 15.30 17.17
N GLU A 23 1.04 16.11 18.23
CA GLU A 23 0.11 17.24 18.33
C GLU A 23 0.33 18.31 17.26
N HIS A 24 1.58 18.46 16.78
CA HIS A 24 1.95 19.47 15.79
C HIS A 24 2.07 18.91 14.37
N GLY A 25 1.69 17.65 14.14
CA GLY A 25 1.76 17.00 12.83
C GLY A 25 3.20 16.80 12.32
N ILE A 26 4.16 16.72 13.23
CA ILE A 26 5.56 16.41 12.94
C ILE A 26 5.72 14.90 13.02
N LYS A 27 6.32 14.31 11.99
CA LYS A 27 6.60 12.86 11.97
C LYS A 27 7.71 12.55 12.95
N PHE A 28 7.54 11.54 13.77
CA PHE A 28 8.48 11.17 14.81
C PHE A 28 9.00 9.74 14.60
N VAL A 29 10.31 9.57 14.74
CA VAL A 29 10.96 8.26 14.78
C VAL A 29 11.86 8.21 16.01
N ASN A 30 11.71 7.18 16.83
CA ASN A 30 12.59 6.88 17.95
C ASN A 30 13.37 5.61 17.66
N ALA A 31 14.69 5.65 17.82
CA ALA A 31 15.56 4.50 17.60
C ALA A 31 16.61 4.42 18.71
N ASN A 32 16.58 3.35 19.51
CA ASN A 32 17.50 3.13 20.61
C ASN A 32 18.21 1.80 20.46
N THR A 33 19.48 1.74 20.89
CA THR A 33 20.24 0.50 20.96
C THR A 33 20.83 0.29 22.36
N LYS A 34 20.88 -0.96 22.83
CA LYS A 34 21.49 -1.37 24.10
C LYS A 34 22.25 -2.67 23.87
N GLY A 35 23.51 -2.53 23.43
CA GLY A 35 24.35 -3.68 23.06
C GLY A 35 23.78 -4.40 21.84
N LEU A 36 23.43 -5.68 21.99
CA LEU A 36 22.85 -6.50 20.90
C LEU A 36 21.34 -6.26 20.69
N PHE A 37 20.69 -5.53 21.60
CA PHE A 37 19.26 -5.24 21.51
C PHE A 37 19.04 -3.85 20.92
N GLY A 38 17.94 -3.70 20.19
CA GLY A 38 17.51 -2.42 19.67
C GLY A 38 15.99 -2.35 19.56
N GLN A 39 15.47 -1.13 19.52
CA GLN A 39 14.06 -0.85 19.28
C GLN A 39 13.92 0.29 18.28
N ILE A 40 12.82 0.26 17.52
CA ILE A 40 12.36 1.37 16.70
C ILE A 40 10.88 1.60 16.95
N PHE A 41 10.49 2.87 17.01
CA PHE A 41 9.11 3.30 17.08
C PHE A 41 8.88 4.43 16.06
N CYS A 42 7.76 4.38 15.37
CA CYS A 42 7.38 5.36 14.35
C CYS A 42 5.98 5.89 14.66
N ASP A 43 5.85 7.22 14.61
CA ASP A 43 4.58 7.92 14.67
C ASP A 43 4.52 8.95 13.53
N PHE A 44 3.66 8.68 12.56
CA PHE A 44 3.49 9.54 11.39
C PHE A 44 2.19 10.36 11.44
N GLY A 45 1.56 10.41 12.63
CA GLY A 45 0.29 11.07 12.87
C GLY A 45 -0.92 10.23 12.44
N GLN A 46 -2.11 10.72 12.75
CA GLN A 46 -3.39 10.02 12.51
C GLN A 46 -3.73 9.86 11.02
N ASN A 47 -3.20 10.73 10.15
CA ASN A 47 -3.61 10.83 8.75
C ASN A 47 -2.40 10.72 7.80
N PHE A 48 -1.62 9.64 7.94
CA PHE A 48 -0.52 9.35 7.04
C PHE A 48 -1.00 8.56 5.81
N LYS A 49 -0.85 9.14 4.62
CA LYS A 49 -1.22 8.46 3.37
C LYS A 49 -0.03 7.66 2.82
N VAL A 50 -0.22 6.36 2.70
CA VAL A 50 0.69 5.46 1.98
C VAL A 50 0.18 5.37 0.54
N PHE A 51 1.02 5.75 -0.43
CA PHE A 51 0.68 5.68 -1.85
C PHE A 51 1.04 4.34 -2.48
N ASP A 52 2.04 3.69 -1.90
CA ASP A 52 2.54 2.40 -2.31
C ASP A 52 2.93 1.63 -1.04
N THR A 53 2.27 0.50 -0.83
CA THR A 53 2.39 -0.32 0.38
C THR A 53 3.39 -1.46 0.25
N ASN A 54 3.83 -1.80 -0.97
CA ASN A 54 4.68 -2.97 -1.21
C ASN A 54 5.97 -2.64 -1.97
N GLY A 55 6.04 -1.53 -2.71
CA GLY A 55 7.23 -1.14 -3.47
C GLY A 55 7.46 -1.97 -4.73
N GLU A 56 6.50 -2.82 -5.13
CA GLU A 56 6.62 -3.70 -6.29
C GLU A 56 6.10 -3.01 -7.56
N ASP A 57 6.65 -3.39 -8.71
CA ASP A 57 6.15 -2.88 -9.98
C ASP A 57 4.70 -3.35 -10.23
N PRO A 58 3.84 -2.48 -10.80
CA PRO A 58 2.48 -2.86 -11.12
C PRO A 58 2.46 -3.98 -12.18
N ILE A 59 1.62 -4.98 -11.97
CA ILE A 59 1.43 -6.09 -12.91
C ILE A 59 0.75 -5.55 -14.18
N THR A 60 1.49 -5.54 -15.30
CA THR A 60 1.02 -5.00 -16.58
C THR A 60 1.06 -6.00 -17.74
N GLU A 61 1.64 -7.18 -17.52
CA GLU A 61 1.88 -8.18 -18.58
C GLU A 61 0.71 -9.15 -18.79
N GLU A 62 -0.32 -9.10 -17.93
CA GLU A 62 -1.45 -10.03 -18.00
C GLU A 62 -2.40 -9.68 -19.15
N ILE A 63 -2.63 -10.65 -20.05
CA ILE A 63 -3.52 -10.51 -21.19
C ILE A 63 -4.86 -11.15 -20.85
N VAL A 64 -5.94 -10.39 -21.03
CA VAL A 64 -7.31 -10.89 -20.86
C VAL A 64 -7.68 -11.85 -22.00
N ASP A 65 -8.16 -13.04 -21.64
CA ASP A 65 -8.74 -14.02 -22.56
C ASP A 65 -10.25 -13.78 -22.75
N SER A 66 -10.99 -13.71 -21.64
CA SER A 66 -12.44 -13.54 -21.67
C SER A 66 -12.95 -12.77 -20.46
N ILE A 67 -14.07 -12.08 -20.66
CA ILE A 67 -14.79 -11.31 -19.64
C ILE A 67 -16.25 -11.75 -19.69
N SER A 68 -16.81 -12.16 -18.55
CA SER A 68 -18.24 -12.49 -18.46
C SER A 68 -19.11 -11.23 -18.32
N HIS A 69 -20.34 -11.29 -18.81
CA HIS A 69 -21.32 -10.20 -18.69
C HIS A 69 -22.33 -10.50 -17.59
N ASP A 70 -21.81 -10.66 -16.36
CA ASP A 70 -22.60 -10.88 -15.15
C ASP A 70 -22.57 -9.64 -14.25
N GLU A 71 -23.43 -9.59 -13.23
CA GLU A 71 -23.41 -8.53 -12.21
C GLU A 71 -22.04 -8.45 -11.50
N ILE A 72 -21.42 -9.62 -11.27
CA ILE A 72 -20.03 -9.76 -10.84
C ILE A 72 -19.28 -10.42 -12.00
N GLY A 73 -18.71 -9.60 -12.87
CA GLY A 73 -17.97 -10.07 -14.04
C GLY A 73 -16.73 -10.88 -13.65
N VAL A 74 -16.53 -12.01 -14.31
CA VAL A 74 -15.33 -12.85 -14.16
C VAL A 74 -14.38 -12.56 -15.32
N VAL A 75 -13.13 -12.23 -14.99
CA VAL A 75 -12.06 -12.01 -15.97
C VAL A 75 -11.15 -13.23 -15.95
N SER A 76 -11.00 -13.89 -17.11
CA SER A 76 -10.02 -14.96 -17.31
C SER A 76 -8.81 -14.39 -18.06
N ILE A 77 -7.61 -14.78 -17.65
CA ILE A 77 -6.35 -14.40 -18.31
C ILE A 77 -5.91 -15.51 -19.29
N ALA A 78 -5.20 -15.11 -20.34
CA ALA A 78 -4.76 -16.01 -21.40
C ALA A 78 -3.55 -16.89 -21.01
N THR A 79 -2.91 -16.64 -19.87
CA THR A 79 -1.69 -17.34 -19.47
C THR A 79 -2.00 -18.71 -18.87
N TYR A 80 -1.11 -19.68 -19.07
CA TYR A 80 -1.19 -21.01 -18.42
C TYR A 80 -0.68 -21.01 -16.98
N THR A 81 -0.31 -19.84 -16.47
CA THR A 81 0.21 -19.61 -15.11
C THR A 81 -0.79 -18.81 -14.31
N LYS A 82 -0.80 -18.99 -12.99
CA LYS A 82 -1.58 -18.09 -12.12
C LYS A 82 -1.04 -16.67 -12.23
N HIS A 83 -1.95 -15.70 -12.29
CA HIS A 83 -1.59 -14.30 -12.08
C HIS A 83 -1.07 -14.08 -10.64
N SER A 84 -0.32 -13.01 -10.46
CA SER A 84 0.21 -12.58 -9.16
C SER A 84 -0.67 -11.53 -8.46
N PHE A 85 -1.90 -11.30 -8.93
CA PHE A 85 -2.85 -10.41 -8.24
C PHE A 85 -3.27 -10.96 -6.87
N GLU A 86 -3.64 -10.05 -5.97
CA GLU A 86 -4.14 -10.34 -4.63
C GLU A 86 -5.57 -9.81 -4.43
N ASP A 87 -6.24 -10.35 -3.42
CA ASP A 87 -7.58 -9.89 -3.04
C ASP A 87 -7.56 -8.41 -2.62
N GLY A 88 -8.44 -7.62 -3.24
CA GLY A 88 -8.58 -6.21 -2.96
C GLY A 88 -7.59 -5.31 -3.70
N SER A 89 -6.74 -5.87 -4.56
CA SER A 89 -6.01 -5.10 -5.57
C SER A 89 -6.96 -4.36 -6.50
N TYR A 90 -6.45 -3.30 -7.11
CA TYR A 90 -7.16 -2.54 -8.14
C TYR A 90 -6.49 -2.77 -9.49
N VAL A 91 -7.30 -2.98 -10.53
CA VAL A 91 -6.84 -3.17 -11.90
C VAL A 91 -7.53 -2.19 -12.84
N THR A 92 -6.86 -1.85 -13.93
CA THR A 92 -7.45 -1.08 -15.04
C THR A 92 -7.40 -1.93 -16.30
N LEU A 93 -8.52 -2.00 -17.01
CA LEU A 93 -8.63 -2.74 -18.26
C LEU A 93 -8.39 -1.80 -19.45
N HIS A 94 -7.66 -2.29 -20.45
CA HIS A 94 -7.37 -1.55 -21.68
C HIS A 94 -7.59 -2.43 -22.91
N GLY A 95 -8.01 -1.80 -24.01
CA GLY A 95 -8.13 -2.47 -25.30
C GLY A 95 -9.29 -3.48 -25.40
N VAL A 96 -10.23 -3.49 -24.45
CA VAL A 96 -11.41 -4.35 -24.48
C VAL A 96 -12.32 -3.91 -25.64
N LYS A 97 -12.66 -4.87 -26.50
CA LYS A 97 -13.60 -4.70 -27.62
C LYS A 97 -14.94 -5.35 -27.25
N GLY A 98 -16.05 -4.71 -27.63
CA GLY A 98 -17.41 -5.22 -27.36
C GLY A 98 -18.01 -4.80 -26.01
N MET A 99 -17.19 -4.56 -25.00
CA MET A 99 -17.57 -3.97 -23.69
C MET A 99 -16.70 -2.73 -23.43
N THR A 100 -16.80 -1.72 -24.29
CA THR A 100 -15.85 -0.59 -24.30
C THR A 100 -15.96 0.32 -23.09
N GLU A 101 -17.10 0.31 -22.40
CA GLU A 101 -17.45 1.12 -21.23
C GLU A 101 -16.64 0.79 -19.97
N ILE A 102 -15.87 -0.31 -19.99
CA ILE A 102 -15.01 -0.73 -18.89
C ILE A 102 -13.54 -0.31 -19.10
N ASN A 103 -13.17 0.13 -20.30
CA ASN A 103 -11.81 0.57 -20.57
C ASN A 103 -11.46 1.81 -19.74
N ASP A 104 -10.20 1.89 -19.30
CA ASP A 104 -9.61 3.02 -18.56
C ASP A 104 -10.35 3.31 -17.23
N ARG A 105 -11.04 2.31 -16.69
CA ARG A 105 -11.70 2.36 -15.38
C ARG A 105 -11.01 1.42 -14.40
N GLU A 106 -10.99 1.85 -13.16
CA GLU A 106 -10.40 1.10 -12.05
C GLU A 106 -11.44 0.19 -11.40
N PHE A 107 -11.07 -1.07 -11.15
CA PHE A 107 -11.91 -2.08 -10.53
C PHE A 107 -11.17 -2.75 -9.38
N LYS A 108 -11.83 -2.86 -8.22
CA LYS A 108 -11.36 -3.70 -7.11
C LYS A 108 -11.66 -5.16 -7.42
N ILE A 109 -10.67 -6.04 -7.29
CA ILE A 109 -10.81 -7.45 -7.66
C ILE A 109 -10.83 -8.39 -6.45
N THR A 110 -11.35 -9.59 -6.69
CA THR A 110 -11.26 -10.77 -5.83
C THR A 110 -10.72 -11.90 -6.68
N VAL A 111 -9.71 -12.60 -6.18
CA VAL A 111 -9.02 -13.71 -6.83
C VAL A 111 -9.82 -15.00 -6.64
N LEU A 112 -9.96 -15.78 -7.72
CA LEU A 112 -10.64 -17.07 -7.73
C LEU A 112 -9.68 -18.26 -7.52
#